data_AF-A0A2V9ZJ14-F1
#
_entry.id   AF-A0A2V9ZJ14-F1
#
_cell.length_a   1.000
_cell.length_b   1.000
_cell.length_c   1.000
_cell.angle_alpha   90.00
_cell.angle_beta   90.00
_cell.angle_gamma   90.00
#
_symmetry.space_group_name_H-M   'P 1'
#
loop_
_entity.id
_entity.type
_entity.pdbx_description
1 polymer ?
#
loop_
_entity_poly.entity_id
_entity_poly.type
_entity_poly.pdbx_seq_one_letter_code
_entity_poly.pdbx_strand_id
1 'polypeptide(L)'
;MLSEFGEDAKVLAGGQSLIPLLKLRFANPSHLVDLNFIPGMSYIKEEDGRLRFGALTRHSEIEASPMAAKIPIIHDCAAGIADVQVRNRGTIGGSLAE
;
A
#
# COMPACT_ATOMS: atom_id res chain seq x y z
N MET A 1 3.48 19.64 3.72
CA MET A 1 2.39 18.90 3.06
C MET A 1 1.35 18.37 4.05
N LEU A 2 1.48 17.18 4.67
CA LEU A 2 0.39 16.67 5.54
C LEU A 2 0.12 17.56 6.76
N SER A 3 1.17 18.02 7.45
CA SER A 3 1.04 18.97 8.55
C SER A 3 0.56 20.36 8.12
N GLU A 4 0.74 20.70 6.84
CA GLU A 4 0.43 22.01 6.27
C GLU A 4 -1.01 22.07 5.77
N PHE A 5 -1.49 21.00 5.14
CA PHE A 5 -2.84 20.89 4.58
C PHE A 5 -3.84 20.24 5.56
N GLY A 6 -3.37 19.63 6.65
CA GLY A 6 -4.23 19.05 7.68
C GLY A 6 -5.26 18.06 7.12
N GLU A 7 -6.52 18.22 7.54
CA GLU A 7 -7.63 17.33 7.17
C GLU A 7 -8.03 17.42 5.69
N ASP A 8 -7.65 18.51 5.00
CA ASP A 8 -7.94 18.71 3.57
C ASP A 8 -7.05 17.85 2.66
N ALA A 9 -6.02 17.20 3.22
CA ALA A 9 -5.15 16.29 2.50
C ALA A 9 -5.45 14.82 2.81
N LYS A 10 -5.45 13.99 1.76
CA LYS A 10 -5.40 12.53 1.88
C LYS A 10 -4.16 11.98 1.19
N VAL A 11 -3.60 10.96 1.81
CA VAL A 11 -2.43 10.24 1.30
C VAL A 11 -2.86 9.31 0.18
N LEU A 12 -2.14 9.33 -0.95
CA LEU A 12 -2.33 8.42 -2.07
C LEU A 12 -1.18 7.43 -2.14
N ALA A 13 -1.47 6.16 -1.79
CA ALA A 13 -0.59 5.02 -2.01
C ALA A 13 -0.98 4.28 -3.30
N GLY A 14 -1.55 3.07 -3.18
CA GLY A 14 -2.06 2.30 -4.32
C GLY A 14 -3.37 2.80 -4.93
N GLY A 15 -4.12 3.61 -4.18
CA GLY A 15 -5.38 4.20 -4.60
C GLY A 15 -6.57 3.24 -4.73
N GLN A 16 -6.43 1.98 -4.32
CA GLN A 16 -7.47 0.96 -4.54
C GLN A 16 -8.70 1.10 -3.62
N SER A 17 -8.57 1.76 -2.46
CA SER A 17 -9.72 2.17 -1.64
C SER A 17 -10.08 3.65 -1.86
N LEU A 18 -9.08 4.54 -1.85
CA LEU A 18 -9.29 5.98 -1.94
C LEU A 18 -9.89 6.42 -3.30
N ILE A 19 -9.37 5.96 -4.43
CA ILE A 19 -9.87 6.41 -5.75
C ILE A 19 -11.35 6.02 -5.96
N PRO A 20 -11.81 4.80 -5.61
CA PRO A 20 -13.23 4.49 -5.60
C PRO A 20 -14.07 5.46 -4.75
N LEU A 21 -13.63 5.80 -3.53
CA LEU A 21 -14.34 6.76 -2.67
C LEU A 21 -14.42 8.17 -3.30
N LEU A 22 -13.36 8.62 -3.97
CA LEU A 22 -13.34 9.89 -4.71
C LEU A 22 -14.31 9.86 -5.90
N LYS A 23 -14.32 8.78 -6.68
CA LYS A 23 -15.21 8.61 -7.84
C LYS A 23 -16.69 8.63 -7.43
N LEU A 24 -17.00 8.06 -6.26
CA LEU A 24 -18.34 8.04 -5.68
C LEU A 24 -18.65 9.29 -4.83
N ARG A 25 -17.72 10.24 -4.72
CA ARG A 25 -17.85 11.47 -3.93
C ARG A 25 -18.10 11.23 -2.43
N PHE A 26 -17.76 10.05 -1.92
CA PHE A 26 -17.79 9.74 -0.49
C PHE A 26 -16.61 10.35 0.27
N ALA A 27 -15.51 10.65 -0.44
CA ALA A 27 -14.43 11.48 0.06
C ALA A 27 -14.20 12.66 -0.90
N ASN A 28 -13.93 13.85 -0.37
CA ASN A 28 -13.70 15.06 -1.16
C ASN A 28 -12.52 15.90 -0.60
N PRO A 29 -11.31 15.32 -0.47
CA PRO A 29 -10.13 16.09 -0.06
C PRO A 29 -9.75 17.12 -1.14
N SER A 30 -9.29 18.29 -0.71
CA SER A 30 -8.77 19.33 -1.60
C SER A 30 -7.37 18.98 -2.14
N HIS A 31 -6.63 18.12 -1.41
CA HIS A 31 -5.26 17.74 -1.75
C HIS A 31 -5.07 16.23 -1.70
N LEU A 32 -4.34 15.70 -2.69
CA LEU A 32 -3.80 14.35 -2.66
C LEU A 32 -2.27 14.41 -2.54
N VAL A 33 -1.74 13.77 -1.51
CA VAL A 33 -0.29 13.63 -1.30
C VAL A 33 0.12 12.26 -1.81
N ASP A 34 0.63 12.22 -3.04
CA ASP A 34 1.08 10.99 -3.70
C ASP A 34 2.44 10.54 -3.16
N LEU A 35 2.47 9.35 -2.56
CA LEU A 35 3.68 8.77 -1.99
C LEU A 35 4.50 7.97 -3.01
N ASN A 36 3.97 7.65 -4.19
CA ASN A 36 4.58 6.71 -5.15
C ASN A 36 5.95 7.15 -5.65
N PHE A 37 6.33 8.41 -5.45
CA PHE A 37 7.60 8.99 -5.88
C PHE A 37 8.62 9.14 -4.74
N ILE A 38 8.31 8.67 -3.53
CA ILE A 38 9.23 8.69 -2.40
C ILE A 38 10.15 7.46 -2.49
N PRO A 39 11.48 7.65 -2.68
CA PRO A 39 12.41 6.54 -2.82
C PRO A 39 12.53 5.74 -1.52
N GLY A 40 12.81 4.44 -1.65
CA GLY A 40 13.03 3.55 -0.50
C GLY A 40 11.76 3.17 0.28
N MET A 41 10.57 3.48 -0.24
CA MET A 41 9.29 3.15 0.41
C MET A 41 8.67 1.83 -0.07
N SER A 42 9.21 1.18 -1.11
CA SER A 42 8.91 -0.22 -1.44
C SER A 42 10.15 -1.08 -1.23
N TYR A 43 10.04 -2.06 -0.35
CA TYR A 43 11.06 -3.09 -0.14
C TYR A 43 10.47 -4.27 0.63
N ILE A 44 11.11 -5.44 0.51
CA ILE A 44 10.92 -6.58 1.40
C ILE A 44 12.32 -6.95 1.87
N LYS A 45 12.58 -6.91 3.18
CA LYS A 45 13.92 -7.22 3.73
C LYS A 45 13.82 -7.94 5.06
N GLU A 46 14.82 -8.76 5.35
CA GLU A 46 15.00 -9.41 6.64
C GLU A 46 16.06 -8.66 7.44
N GLU A 47 15.74 -8.28 8.66
CA GLU A 47 16.60 -7.50 9.54
C GLU A 47 16.31 -7.89 11.00
N ASP A 48 17.34 -8.24 11.77
CA ASP A 48 17.23 -8.67 13.17
C ASP A 48 16.21 -9.81 13.39
N GLY A 49 16.16 -10.77 12.47
CA GLY A 49 15.23 -11.89 12.51
C GLY A 49 13.77 -11.51 12.23
N ARG A 50 13.51 -10.30 11.72
CA ARG A 50 12.18 -9.80 11.37
C ARG A 50 12.09 -9.49 9.89
N LEU A 51 10.94 -9.83 9.30
CA LEU A 51 10.61 -9.39 7.96
C LEU A 51 10.02 -7.97 8.01
N ARG A 52 10.62 -7.05 7.25
CA ARG A 52 10.22 -5.65 7.16
C ARG A 52 9.75 -5.35 5.74
N PHE A 53 8.66 -4.60 5.66
CA PHE A 53 8.04 -4.19 4.41
C PHE A 53 8.03 -2.67 4.30
N GLY A 54 8.32 -2.16 3.10
CA GLY A 54 8.05 -0.79 2.75
C GLY A 54 6.53 -0.57 2.63
N ALA A 55 6.04 0.58 3.10
CA ALA A 55 4.60 0.88 3.07
C ALA A 55 4.01 0.85 1.66
N LEU A 56 4.82 1.10 0.62
CA LEU A 56 4.42 1.11 -0.79
C LEU A 56 4.70 -0.21 -1.52
N THR A 57 5.14 -1.26 -0.82
CA THR A 57 5.30 -2.58 -1.43
C THR A 57 3.96 -3.11 -1.89
N ARG A 58 3.88 -3.46 -3.18
CA ARG A 58 2.65 -3.94 -3.80
C ARG A 58 2.29 -5.33 -3.32
N HIS A 59 1.00 -5.65 -3.29
CA HIS A 59 0.55 -7.00 -2.93
C HIS A 59 1.10 -8.05 -3.90
N SER A 60 1.22 -7.71 -5.20
CA SER A 60 1.84 -8.61 -6.18
C SER A 60 3.34 -8.83 -5.97
N GLU A 61 4.07 -7.84 -5.43
CA GLU A 61 5.48 -8.02 -5.04
C GLU A 61 5.60 -8.96 -3.83
N ILE A 62 4.66 -8.89 -2.88
CA ILE A 62 4.63 -9.77 -1.70
C ILE A 62 4.26 -11.20 -2.11
N GLU A 63 3.24 -11.37 -2.95
CA GLU A 63 2.82 -12.64 -3.53
C GLU A 63 4.01 -13.34 -4.23
N ALA A 64 4.80 -12.61 -5.02
CA ALA A 64 5.92 -13.17 -5.75
C ALA A 64 7.21 -13.33 -4.92
N SER A 65 7.24 -12.88 -3.66
CA SER A 65 8.48 -12.80 -2.88
C SER A 65 8.82 -14.11 -2.18
N PRO A 66 10.00 -14.72 -2.47
CA PRO A 66 10.49 -15.89 -1.73
C PRO A 66 10.72 -15.57 -0.24
N MET A 67 11.01 -14.31 0.07
CA MET A 67 11.24 -13.86 1.44
C MET A 67 9.93 -13.76 2.22
N ALA A 68 8.86 -13.27 1.59
CA ALA A 68 7.52 -13.26 2.17
C ALA A 68 6.96 -14.68 2.32
N ALA A 69 7.26 -15.58 1.38
CA ALA A 69 6.88 -16.99 1.45
C ALA A 69 7.47 -17.75 2.65
N LYS A 70 8.52 -17.23 3.30
CA LYS A 70 9.02 -17.77 4.59
C LYS A 70 7.97 -17.67 5.71
N ILE A 71 6.97 -16.79 5.57
CA ILE A 71 5.84 -16.63 6.48
C ILE A 71 4.56 -16.95 5.68
N PRO A 72 4.08 -18.20 5.67
CA PRO A 72 3.04 -18.65 4.74
C PRO A 72 1.78 -17.77 4.73
N ILE A 73 1.31 -17.33 5.90
CA ILE A 73 0.13 -16.47 6.00
C ILE A 73 0.29 -15.14 5.25
N ILE A 74 1.49 -14.58 5.16
CA ILE A 74 1.72 -13.32 4.43
C ILE A 74 1.59 -13.54 2.92
N HIS A 75 2.19 -14.62 2.41
CA HIS A 75 2.07 -15.00 1.01
C HIS A 75 0.61 -15.28 0.63
N ASP A 76 -0.09 -16.08 1.44
CA ASP A 76 -1.47 -16.49 1.16
C ASP A 76 -2.42 -15.30 1.23
N CYS A 77 -2.25 -14.40 2.22
CA CYS A 77 -3.00 -13.16 2.28
C CYS A 77 -2.73 -12.28 1.05
N ALA A 78 -1.47 -12.10 0.65
CA ALA A 78 -1.14 -11.28 -0.52
C ALA A 78 -1.78 -11.84 -1.80
N ALA A 79 -1.69 -13.16 -2.04
CA ALA A 79 -2.30 -13.83 -3.18
C ALA A 79 -3.85 -13.77 -3.17
N GLY A 80 -4.45 -13.79 -1.97
CA GLY A 80 -5.90 -13.76 -1.78
C GLY A 80 -6.54 -12.37 -1.89
N ILE A 81 -5.76 -11.29 -1.96
CA ILE A 81 -6.31 -9.93 -2.08
C ILE A 81 -6.87 -9.69 -3.48
N ALA A 82 -8.18 -9.48 -3.56
CA ALA A 82 -8.90 -8.99 -4.74
C ALA A 82 -8.46 -9.68 -6.06
N ASP A 83 -8.32 -8.90 -7.14
CA ASP A 83 -7.84 -9.36 -8.44
C ASP A 83 -6.40 -8.90 -8.74
N VAL A 84 -5.85 -9.37 -9.86
CA VAL A 84 -4.46 -9.09 -10.29
C VAL A 84 -4.21 -7.59 -10.47
N GLN A 85 -5.18 -6.84 -11.00
CA GLN A 85 -5.05 -5.40 -11.23
C GLN A 85 -5.01 -4.63 -9.91
N VAL A 86 -5.87 -5.00 -8.97
CA VAL A 86 -5.87 -4.46 -7.61
C VAL A 86 -4.55 -4.79 -6.93
N ARG A 87 -4.02 -6.01 -7.02
CA ARG A 87 -2.73 -6.36 -6.38
C ARG A 87 -1.52 -5.64 -6.96
N ASN A 88 -1.54 -5.36 -8.27
CA ASN A 88 -0.47 -4.61 -8.93
C ASN A 88 -0.44 -3.13 -8.56
N ARG A 89 -1.48 -2.61 -7.90
CA ARG A 89 -1.56 -1.21 -7.46
C ARG A 89 -1.66 -1.09 -5.95
N GLY A 90 -2.44 -1.94 -5.29
CA GLY A 90 -2.61 -1.99 -3.84
C GLY A 90 -1.28 -2.21 -3.14
N THR A 91 -1.12 -1.58 -1.98
CA THR A 91 0.11 -1.59 -1.18
C THR A 91 -0.20 -2.10 0.21
N ILE A 92 0.73 -2.84 0.83
CA ILE A 92 0.55 -3.32 2.21
C ILE A 92 0.28 -2.20 3.21
N GLY A 93 1.01 -1.08 3.12
CA GLY A 93 0.80 0.06 4.01
C GLY A 93 -0.56 0.71 3.81
N GLY A 94 -0.99 0.84 2.55
CA GLY A 94 -2.34 1.32 2.21
C GLY A 94 -3.46 0.43 2.73
N SER A 95 -3.29 -0.89 2.75
CA SER A 95 -4.28 -1.82 3.32
C SER A 95 -4.28 -1.82 4.85
N LEU A 96 -3.15 -1.53 5.50
CA LEU A 96 -3.08 -1.44 6.96
C LEU A 96 -3.59 -0.11 7.51
N ALA A 97 -3.38 0.98 6.77
CA ALA A 97 -3.73 2.34 7.18
C ALA A 97 -5.14 2.77 6.74
N GLU A 98 -5.96 1.82 6.27
CA GLU A 98 -7.35 2.06 5.87
C GLU A 98 -8.19 2.68 7.00
#